data_AF-A0A920JYP2-F1
#
_entry.id   AF-A0A920JYP2-F1
#
_cell.length_a   1.000
_cell.length_b   1.000
_cell.length_c   1.000
_cell.angle_alpha   90.00
_cell.angle_beta   90.00
_cell.angle_gamma   90.00
#
_symmetry.space_group_name_H-M   'P 1'
#
loop_
_entity.id
_entity.type
_entity.pdbx_description
1 polymer ?
#
loop_
_entity_poly.entity_id
_entity_poly.type
_entity_poly.pdbx_seq_one_letter_code
_entity_poly.pdbx_strand_id
1 'polypeptide(L)'
;MFRPINIKLALLFFTVMISSCAKNPVSGMPDFVTITEQQEIEMGRAYHKEILKNSKILKNKELNKYYVELGEKIAKASHRPNLDWKFTIIDDPTMNAFATPGGYVYFYRGFTGTF
;
A
#
# COMPACT_ATOMS: atom_id res chain seq x y z
N MET A 1 41.00 -6.78 -29.34
CA MET A 1 41.64 -5.57 -28.78
C MET A 1 40.76 -5.06 -27.64
N PHE A 2 41.02 -5.50 -26.40
CA PHE A 2 40.25 -5.06 -25.22
C PHE A 2 40.75 -3.69 -24.79
N ARG A 3 39.88 -2.66 -24.82
CA ARG A 3 40.24 -1.32 -24.34
C ARG A 3 40.34 -1.37 -22.81
N PRO A 4 41.38 -0.80 -22.19
CA PRO A 4 41.50 -0.81 -20.73
C PRO A 4 40.33 -0.05 -20.11
N ILE A 5 39.62 -0.71 -19.18
CA ILE A 5 38.57 -0.08 -18.39
C ILE A 5 39.21 1.07 -17.59
N ASN A 6 38.65 2.26 -17.73
CA ASN A 6 39.17 3.44 -17.07
C ASN A 6 38.77 3.38 -15.59
N ILE A 7 39.70 2.96 -14.72
CA ILE A 7 39.45 2.69 -13.29
C ILE A 7 38.82 3.89 -12.58
N LYS A 8 39.15 5.11 -12.99
CA LYS A 8 38.52 6.34 -12.49
C LYS A 8 37.01 6.40 -12.79
N LEU A 9 36.61 5.93 -13.97
CA LEU A 9 35.22 5.87 -14.39
C LEU A 9 34.46 4.76 -13.63
N ALA A 10 35.12 3.64 -13.37
CA ALA A 10 34.56 2.55 -12.56
C ALA A 10 34.35 2.95 -11.09
N LEU A 11 35.32 3.66 -10.49
CA LEU A 11 35.19 4.20 -9.12
C LEU A 11 34.07 5.24 -9.02
N LEU A 12 33.96 6.13 -10.01
CA LEU A 12 32.90 7.14 -10.06
C LEU A 12 31.51 6.47 -10.14
N PHE A 13 31.36 5.44 -10.97
CA PHE A 13 30.12 4.68 -11.09
C PHE A 13 29.75 3.97 -9.78
N PHE A 14 30.73 3.36 -9.10
CA PHE A 14 30.50 2.67 -7.83
C PHE A 14 30.09 3.63 -6.70
N THR A 15 30.63 4.86 -6.69
CA THR A 15 30.31 5.89 -5.69
C THR A 15 28.89 6.43 -5.88
N VAL A 16 28.42 6.54 -7.13
CA VAL A 16 27.03 6.93 -7.45
C VAL A 16 26.04 5.86 -6.99
N MET A 17 26.39 4.57 -7.13
CA MET A 17 25.51 3.45 -6.75
C MET A 17 25.22 3.36 -5.24
N ILE A 18 26.16 3.78 -4.38
CA ILE A 18 25.99 3.70 -2.91
C ILE A 18 25.25 4.91 -2.31
N SER A 19 24.87 5.90 -3.12
CA SER A 19 24.31 7.17 -2.63
C SER A 19 22.78 7.17 -2.44
N SER A 20 22.09 6.04 -2.69
CA SER A 20 20.62 5.97 -2.62
C SER A 20 20.16 5.43 -1.26
N CYS A 21 19.91 6.33 -0.30
CA CYS A 21 19.29 5.98 0.97
C CYS A 21 17.79 6.31 0.91
N ALA A 22 16.92 5.31 1.10
CA ALA A 22 15.48 5.51 1.18
C ALA A 22 15.12 6.22 2.50
N LYS A 23 14.23 7.20 2.43
CA LYS A 23 13.69 7.91 3.60
C LYS A 23 12.18 7.74 3.65
N ASN A 24 11.65 7.56 4.86
CA ASN A 24 10.23 7.53 5.07
C ASN A 24 9.62 8.92 4.78
N PRO A 25 8.64 9.04 3.86
CA PRO A 25 8.08 10.34 3.49
C PRO A 25 7.27 11.00 4.62
N VAL A 26 6.86 10.24 5.63
CA VAL A 26 6.06 10.73 6.77
C VAL A 26 6.95 11.22 7.90
N SER A 27 7.93 10.41 8.32
CA SER A 27 8.81 10.74 9.46
C SER A 27 10.10 11.45 9.06
N GLY A 28 10.51 11.38 7.79
CA GLY A 28 11.79 11.89 7.30
C GLY A 28 13.01 11.07 7.75
N MET A 29 12.80 10.01 8.55
CA MET A 29 13.85 9.13 9.03
C MET A 29 14.27 8.11 7.96
N PRO A 30 15.51 7.60 8.00
CA PRO A 30 15.93 6.50 7.14
C PRO A 30 15.02 5.29 7.34
N ASP A 31 14.59 4.68 6.24
CA ASP A 31 13.72 3.50 6.25
C ASP A 31 14.35 2.41 5.41
N PHE A 32 14.35 1.18 5.92
CA PHE A 32 14.92 0.05 5.22
C PHE A 32 13.80 -0.70 4.48
N VAL A 33 13.59 -0.32 3.23
CA VAL A 33 12.58 -0.92 2.36
C VAL A 33 13.26 -1.81 1.33
N THR A 34 13.03 -3.12 1.41
CA THR A 34 13.63 -4.13 0.51
C THR A 34 12.75 -4.50 -0.68
N ILE A 35 11.48 -4.08 -0.66
CA ILE A 35 10.50 -4.38 -1.70
C ILE A 35 10.22 -3.13 -2.54
N THR A 36 9.92 -3.32 -3.82
CA THR A 36 9.44 -2.24 -4.68
C THR A 36 7.96 -1.98 -4.44
N GLU A 37 7.48 -0.79 -4.82
CA GLU A 37 6.04 -0.47 -4.78
C GLU A 37 5.22 -1.45 -5.62
N GLN A 38 5.73 -1.90 -6.76
CA GLN A 38 5.05 -2.90 -7.58
C GLN A 38 4.91 -4.25 -6.85
N GLN A 39 5.98 -4.71 -6.18
CA GLN A 39 5.92 -5.92 -5.36
C GLN A 39 4.93 -5.77 -4.20
N GLU A 40 4.90 -4.61 -3.54
CA GLU A 40 3.90 -4.28 -2.51
C GLU A 40 2.46 -4.41 -3.06
N ILE A 41 2.20 -3.85 -4.24
CA ILE A 41 0.89 -3.91 -4.91
C ILE A 41 0.49 -5.35 -5.25
N GLU A 42 1.43 -6.15 -5.75
CA GLU A 42 1.20 -7.55 -6.09
C GLU A 42 0.86 -8.39 -4.84
N MET A 43 1.59 -8.18 -3.73
CA MET A 43 1.26 -8.80 -2.45
C MET A 43 -0.13 -8.39 -1.97
N GLY A 44 -0.47 -7.09 -2.07
CA GLY A 44 -1.79 -6.57 -1.75
C GLY A 44 -2.92 -7.27 -2.50
N ARG A 45 -2.73 -7.46 -3.81
CA ARG A 45 -3.68 -8.18 -4.67
C ARG A 45 -3.83 -9.65 -4.25
N ALA A 46 -2.75 -10.30 -3.83
CA ALA A 46 -2.80 -11.68 -3.32
C ALA A 46 -3.56 -11.75 -1.99
N TYR A 47 -3.26 -10.88 -1.03
CA TYR A 47 -3.99 -10.81 0.24
C TYR A 47 -5.47 -10.52 0.05
N HIS A 48 -5.82 -9.59 -0.85
CA HIS A 48 -7.21 -9.27 -1.13
C HIS A 48 -8.01 -10.50 -1.59
N LYS A 49 -7.44 -11.32 -2.49
CA LYS A 49 -8.08 -12.56 -2.94
C LYS A 49 -8.33 -13.52 -1.78
N GLU A 50 -7.35 -13.71 -0.90
CA GLU A 50 -7.49 -14.58 0.27
C GLU A 50 -8.50 -14.04 1.28
N ILE A 51 -8.53 -12.73 1.53
CA ILE A 51 -9.51 -12.11 2.44
C ILE A 51 -10.92 -12.29 1.90
N LEU A 52 -11.16 -12.01 0.61
CA LEU A 52 -12.47 -12.19 -0.01
C LEU A 52 -12.95 -13.65 0.01
N LYS A 53 -12.03 -14.61 -0.06
CA LYS A 53 -12.35 -16.04 0.02
C LYS A 53 -12.76 -16.46 1.44
N ASN A 54 -12.15 -15.86 2.46
CA ASN A 54 -12.35 -16.24 3.86
C ASN A 54 -13.33 -15.33 4.61
N SER A 55 -13.86 -14.29 3.96
CA SER A 55 -14.73 -13.29 4.57
C SER A 55 -16.05 -13.17 3.82
N LYS A 56 -17.14 -12.96 4.57
CA LYS A 56 -18.43 -12.58 3.99
C LYS A 56 -18.42 -11.07 3.75
N ILE A 57 -18.64 -10.62 2.52
CA ILE A 57 -18.68 -9.19 2.20
C ILE A 57 -20.09 -8.64 2.40
N LEU A 58 -20.18 -7.47 3.02
CA LEU A 58 -21.44 -6.81 3.28
C LEU A 58 -22.07 -6.30 1.99
N LYS A 59 -23.29 -6.76 1.71
CA LYS A 59 -24.07 -6.39 0.51
C LYS A 59 -24.99 -5.20 0.75
N ASN A 60 -24.47 -4.10 1.30
CA ASN A 60 -25.20 -2.85 1.48
C ASN A 60 -24.64 -1.77 0.52
N LYS A 61 -25.39 -1.44 -0.53
CA LYS A 61 -24.92 -0.51 -1.57
C LYS A 61 -24.68 0.91 -1.04
N GLU A 62 -25.57 1.41 -0.19
CA GLU A 62 -25.49 2.76 0.35
C GLU A 62 -24.29 2.91 1.28
N LEU A 63 -24.13 1.96 2.21
CA LEU A 63 -23.01 1.96 3.14
C LEU A 63 -21.67 1.78 2.43
N ASN A 64 -21.59 0.85 1.47
CA ASN A 64 -20.39 0.67 0.66
C ASN A 64 -20.03 1.95 -0.12
N LYS A 65 -21.02 2.63 -0.72
CA LYS A 65 -20.80 3.90 -1.41
C LYS A 65 -20.23 4.96 -0.47
N TYR A 66 -20.82 5.14 0.70
CA TYR A 66 -20.36 6.12 1.69
C TYR A 66 -18.90 5.89 2.11
N TYR A 67 -18.54 4.65 2.45
CA TYR A 67 -17.17 4.34 2.88
C TYR A 67 -16.14 4.43 1.76
N VAL A 68 -16.52 4.13 0.51
CA VAL A 68 -15.66 4.38 -0.65
C VAL A 68 -15.41 5.87 -0.84
N GLU A 69 -16.47 6.69 -0.85
CA GLU A 69 -16.33 8.15 -1.03
C GLU A 69 -15.51 8.81 0.09
N LEU A 70 -15.78 8.42 1.34
CA LEU A 70 -15.03 8.89 2.51
C LEU A 70 -13.55 8.47 2.42
N GLY A 71 -13.31 7.19 2.11
CA GLY A 71 -11.97 6.64 1.98
C GLY A 71 -11.16 7.33 0.88
N GLU A 72 -11.74 7.54 -0.29
CA GLU A 72 -11.09 8.25 -1.41
C GLU A 72 -10.77 9.71 -1.04
N LYS A 73 -11.66 10.39 -0.32
CA LYS A 73 -11.42 11.76 0.15
C LYS A 73 -10.21 11.82 1.09
N ILE A 74 -10.09 10.86 2.02
CA ILE A 74 -8.97 10.77 2.95
C ILE A 74 -7.68 10.39 2.20
N ALA A 75 -7.74 9.41 1.31
CA ALA A 75 -6.61 8.93 0.53
C ALA A 75 -5.97 10.02 -0.33
N LYS A 76 -6.78 10.90 -0.94
CA LYS A 76 -6.30 12.07 -1.72
C LYS A 76 -5.49 13.07 -0.88
N ALA A 77 -5.72 13.13 0.43
CA ALA A 77 -4.97 13.98 1.34
C ALA A 77 -3.74 13.28 1.96
N SER A 78 -3.46 12.02 1.59
CA SER A 78 -2.35 11.24 2.13
C SER A 78 -1.04 11.49 1.37
N HIS A 79 0.05 10.90 1.88
CA HIS A 79 1.35 10.87 1.20
C HIS A 79 1.38 9.93 -0.04
N ARG A 80 0.30 9.18 -0.31
CA ARG A 80 0.17 8.28 -1.47
C ARG A 80 -1.17 8.51 -2.20
N PRO A 81 -1.40 9.71 -2.76
CA PRO A 81 -2.70 10.07 -3.35
C PRO A 81 -2.99 9.33 -4.67
N ASN A 82 -1.97 8.78 -5.32
CA ASN A 82 -2.06 8.13 -6.63
C ASN A 82 -2.16 6.60 -6.56
N LEU A 83 -2.17 6.01 -5.37
CA LEU A 83 -2.36 4.57 -5.20
C LEU A 83 -3.82 4.20 -5.50
N ASP A 84 -4.05 3.02 -6.07
CA ASP A 84 -5.39 2.50 -6.36
C ASP A 84 -6.06 1.95 -5.09
N TRP A 85 -6.58 2.88 -4.28
CA TRP A 85 -7.20 2.59 -2.99
C TRP A 85 -8.53 1.85 -3.15
N LYS A 86 -8.72 0.80 -2.35
CA LYS A 86 -9.93 -0.03 -2.35
C LYS A 86 -10.46 -0.21 -0.93
N PHE A 87 -11.74 0.09 -0.74
CA PHE A 87 -12.41 0.00 0.54
C PHE A 87 -13.44 -1.12 0.49
N THR A 88 -13.39 -2.05 1.45
CA THR A 88 -14.28 -3.22 1.52
C THR A 88 -14.86 -3.37 2.91
N ILE A 89 -16.17 -3.61 3.01
CA ILE A 89 -16.83 -3.88 4.29
C ILE A 89 -17.05 -5.40 4.46
N ILE A 90 -16.48 -5.97 5.52
CA ILE A 90 -16.67 -7.35 5.95
C ILE A 90 -17.91 -7.42 6.84
N ASP A 91 -18.82 -8.33 6.53
CA ASP A 91 -20.06 -8.61 7.29
C ASP A 91 -19.76 -9.41 8.56
N ASP A 92 -19.12 -8.73 9.51
CA ASP A 92 -18.75 -9.23 10.82
C ASP A 92 -19.00 -8.11 11.85
N PRO A 93 -19.74 -8.38 12.96
CA PRO A 93 -20.10 -7.37 13.96
C PRO A 93 -18.93 -6.90 14.84
N THR A 94 -17.74 -7.48 14.71
CA THR A 94 -16.56 -7.11 15.47
C THR A 94 -16.17 -5.65 15.19
N MET A 95 -15.80 -4.90 16.23
CA MET A 95 -15.29 -3.53 16.09
C MET A 95 -13.84 -3.57 15.62
N ASN A 96 -13.62 -3.57 14.29
CA ASN A 96 -12.28 -3.66 13.72
C ASN A 96 -12.18 -3.02 12.32
N ALA A 97 -10.99 -2.58 11.96
CA ALA A 97 -10.61 -2.14 10.62
C ALA A 97 -9.10 -2.34 10.42
N PHE A 98 -8.68 -2.71 9.22
CA PHE A 98 -7.26 -2.93 8.91
C PHE A 98 -6.95 -2.59 7.45
N ALA A 99 -5.67 -2.38 7.15
CA ALA A 99 -5.19 -2.15 5.79
C ALA A 99 -4.14 -3.20 5.41
N THR A 100 -4.05 -3.53 4.13
CA THR A 100 -3.01 -4.40 3.58
C THR A 100 -2.19 -3.66 2.52
N PRO A 101 -1.01 -4.17 2.15
CA PRO A 101 -0.18 -3.63 1.06
C PRO A 101 -0.98 -3.25 -0.20
N GLY A 102 -0.52 -2.26 -0.95
CA GLY A 102 -1.13 -1.93 -2.26
C GLY A 102 -2.47 -1.20 -2.19
N GLY A 103 -2.84 -0.63 -1.03
CA GLY A 103 -3.97 0.30 -0.92
C GLY A 103 -5.33 -0.33 -0.59
N TYR A 104 -5.37 -1.55 -0.08
CA TYR A 104 -6.63 -2.16 0.34
C TYR A 104 -6.91 -1.87 1.81
N VAL A 105 -8.14 -1.44 2.11
CA VAL A 105 -8.62 -1.14 3.45
C VAL A 105 -9.92 -1.88 3.68
N TYR A 106 -10.02 -2.51 4.85
CA TYR A 106 -11.15 -3.34 5.24
C TYR A 106 -11.76 -2.80 6.53
N PHE A 107 -13.08 -2.66 6.53
CA PHE A 107 -13.87 -2.31 7.71
C PHE A 107 -14.74 -3.49 8.07
N TYR A 108 -14.85 -3.79 9.36
CA TYR A 108 -15.86 -4.73 9.84
C TYR A 108 -17.18 -3.97 10.00
N ARG A 109 -18.32 -4.64 9.82
CA ARG A 109 -19.65 -4.04 10.00
C ARG A 109 -19.82 -3.41 11.38
N GLY A 110 -19.22 -3.99 12.43
CA GLY A 110 -19.19 -3.37 13.76
C GLY A 110 -18.59 -1.96 13.79
N PHE A 111 -17.59 -1.71 12.95
CA PHE A 111 -16.94 -0.39 12.81
C PHE A 111 -17.87 0.68 12.22
N THR A 112 -18.90 0.27 11.46
CA THR A 112 -19.84 1.21 10.84
C THR A 112 -20.96 1.67 11.77
N GLY A 113 -20.98 1.18 13.01
CA GLY A 113 -22.06 1.46 13.96
C GLY A 113 -23.41 0.87 13.56
N THR A 114 -23.42 -0.07 12.60
CA THR A 114 -24.64 -0.72 12.09
C THR A 114 -24.68 -2.17 12.59
N PHE A 115 -25.52 -2.44 13.59
CA PHE A 115 -25.61 -3.75 14.27
C PHE A 115 -26.63 -4.69 13.63
#